data_AF-A0A1C2AWA9-F1
#
_entry.id   AF-A0A1C2AWA9-F1
#
_cell.length_a   1.000
_cell.length_b   1.000
_cell.length_c   1.000
_cell.angle_alpha   90.00
_cell.angle_beta   90.00
_cell.angle_gamma   90.00
#
_symmetry.space_group_name_H-M   'P 1'
#
loop_
_entity.id
_entity.type
_entity.pdbx_description
1 polymer ?
#
loop_
_entity_poly.entity_id
_entity_poly.type
_entity_poly.pdbx_seq_one_letter_code
_entity_poly.pdbx_strand_id
1 'polypeptide(L)'
;MKKLLYLKDEDLKQYIEKIFLGYRETVSDARNVLNKYSIGVAHNKVIHLISLYEGITISELLRKLKVTKQSLNRVLKDLINLKAIKYEKDQVDT
;
A
#
# COMPACT_ATOMS: atom_id res chain seq x y z
N MET A 1 -29.00 -25.07 30.33
CA MET A 1 -28.97 -24.44 29.00
C MET A 1 -27.57 -23.90 28.73
N LYS A 2 -26.89 -24.34 27.67
CA LYS A 2 -25.61 -23.74 27.26
C LYS A 2 -25.89 -22.30 26.82
N LYS A 3 -25.31 -21.32 27.53
CA LYS A 3 -25.37 -19.91 27.15
C LYS A 3 -24.60 -19.78 25.82
N LEU A 4 -25.32 -19.62 24.72
CA LEU A 4 -24.69 -19.44 23.41
C LEU A 4 -23.96 -18.11 23.45
N LEU A 5 -22.63 -18.18 23.31
CA LEU A 5 -21.71 -17.05 23.39
C LEU A 5 -21.71 -16.30 22.06
N TYR A 6 -22.85 -15.71 21.69
CA TYR A 6 -22.88 -14.84 20.52
C TYR A 6 -22.25 -13.51 20.89
N LEU A 7 -21.21 -13.11 20.16
CA LEU A 7 -20.72 -11.73 20.20
C LEU A 7 -21.91 -10.82 19.86
N LYS A 8 -22.20 -9.84 20.71
CA LYS A 8 -23.16 -8.79 20.33
C LYS A 8 -22.53 -7.92 19.24
N ASP A 9 -23.35 -7.26 18.44
CA ASP A 9 -22.87 -6.31 17.43
C ASP A 9 -21.92 -5.26 18.01
N GLU A 10 -22.15 -4.84 19.26
CA GLU A 10 -21.28 -3.93 20.00
C GLU A 10 -19.88 -4.53 20.25
N ASP A 11 -19.82 -5.80 20.68
CA ASP A 11 -18.56 -6.51 20.90
C ASP A 11 -17.79 -6.67 19.59
N LEU A 12 -18.50 -6.93 18.49
CA LEU A 12 -17.90 -7.09 17.16
C LEU A 12 -17.31 -5.77 16.66
N LYS A 13 -18.04 -4.67 16.83
CA LYS A 13 -17.55 -3.32 16.48
C LYS A 13 -16.31 -2.95 17.28
N GLN A 14 -16.30 -3.20 18.59
CA GLN A 14 -15.11 -2.96 19.43
C GLN A 14 -13.91 -3.81 19.01
N TYR A 15 -14.15 -5.07 18.63
CA TYR A 15 -13.08 -5.94 18.16
C TYR A 15 -12.50 -5.46 16.82
N ILE A 16 -13.37 -5.07 15.88
CA ILE A 16 -12.97 -4.47 14.61
C ILE A 16 -12.13 -3.20 14.86
N GLU A 17 -12.57 -2.31 15.76
CA GLU A 17 -11.83 -1.11 16.13
C GLU A 17 -10.43 -1.43 16.69
N LYS A 18 -10.32 -2.41 17.58
CA LYS A 18 -9.02 -2.84 18.13
C LYS A 18 -8.07 -3.37 17.05
N ILE A 19 -8.58 -4.14 16.09
CA ILE A 19 -7.79 -4.58 14.93
C ILE A 19 -7.31 -3.37 14.12
N PHE A 20 -8.19 -2.40 13.87
CA PHE A 20 -7.81 -1.18 13.15
C PHE A 20 -6.74 -0.37 13.88
N LEU A 21 -6.85 -0.23 15.21
CA LEU A 21 -5.84 0.46 16.04
C LEU A 21 -4.50 -0.26 15.99
N GLY A 22 -4.48 -1.58 16.22
CA GLY A 22 -3.26 -2.38 16.16
C GLY A 22 -2.58 -2.33 14.80
N TYR A 23 -3.36 -2.43 13.71
CA TYR A 23 -2.83 -2.24 12.36
C TYR A 23 -2.21 -0.86 12.18
N ARG A 24 -2.92 0.22 12.56
CA ARG A 24 -2.45 1.61 12.44
C ARG A 24 -1.17 1.85 13.23
N GLU A 25 -1.08 1.36 14.46
CA GLU A 25 0.12 1.46 15.31
C GLU A 25 1.31 0.76 14.64
N THR A 26 1.10 -0.45 14.13
CA THR A 26 2.16 -1.24 13.47
C THR A 26 2.74 -0.56 12.23
N VAL A 27 1.93 0.20 11.48
CA VAL A 27 2.41 0.96 10.30
C VAL A 27 2.83 2.40 10.64
N SER A 28 2.73 2.83 11.89
CA SER A 28 2.99 4.22 12.27
C SER A 28 4.47 4.60 12.15
N ASP A 29 5.38 3.69 12.52
CA ASP A 29 6.83 3.89 12.42
C ASP A 29 7.30 4.06 10.96
N ALA A 30 6.71 3.32 10.04
CA ALA A 30 7.00 3.46 8.61
C ALA A 30 6.73 4.89 8.12
N ARG A 31 5.71 5.56 8.69
CA ARG A 31 5.37 6.94 8.32
C ARG A 31 6.49 7.92 8.66
N ASN A 32 7.13 7.75 9.81
CA ASN A 32 8.26 8.60 10.24
C ASN A 32 9.46 8.46 9.31
N VAL A 33 9.73 7.24 8.81
CA VAL A 33 10.78 7.00 7.83
C VAL A 33 10.41 7.61 6.48
N LEU A 34 9.20 7.37 5.98
CA LEU A 34 8.73 7.89 4.69
C LEU A 34 8.76 9.44 4.64
N ASN A 35 8.41 10.10 5.75
CA ASN A 35 8.45 11.55 5.87
C ASN A 35 9.86 12.14 5.65
N LYS A 36 10.93 11.42 6.02
CA LYS A 36 12.33 11.85 5.78
C LYS A 36 12.66 11.98 4.29
N TYR A 37 11.92 11.28 3.44
CA TYR A 37 12.08 11.28 1.99
C TYR A 37 10.95 12.02 1.27
N SER A 38 10.09 12.75 2.00
CA SER A 38 8.93 13.46 1.45
C SER A 38 7.96 12.56 0.68
N ILE A 39 7.86 11.29 1.06
CA ILE A 39 6.95 10.30 0.46
C ILE A 39 5.94 9.77 1.49
N GLY A 40 4.89 9.12 1.00
CA GLY A 40 3.80 8.64 1.85
C GLY A 40 3.45 7.17 1.64
N VAL A 41 2.34 6.76 2.24
CA VAL A 41 1.84 5.38 2.19
C VAL A 41 1.61 4.87 0.77
N ALA A 42 1.22 5.76 -0.16
CA ALA A 42 1.05 5.40 -1.57
C ALA A 42 2.36 4.96 -2.22
N HIS A 43 3.45 5.70 -1.95
CA HIS A 43 4.80 5.36 -2.39
C HIS A 43 5.27 4.04 -1.77
N ASN A 44 5.04 3.84 -0.47
CA ASN A 44 5.40 2.59 0.20
C ASN A 44 4.72 1.37 -0.44
N LYS A 45 3.43 1.48 -0.78
CA LYS A 45 2.69 0.40 -1.48
C LYS A 45 3.27 0.09 -2.86
N VAL A 46 3.67 1.12 -3.62
CA VAL A 46 4.29 0.92 -4.94
C VAL A 46 5.67 0.28 -4.80
N ILE A 47 6.52 0.77 -3.89
CA ILE A 47 7.84 0.17 -3.61
C ILE A 47 7.68 -1.29 -3.20
N HIS A 48 6.75 -1.59 -2.30
CA HIS A 48 6.50 -2.95 -1.82
C HIS A 48 6.06 -3.89 -2.95
N LEU A 49 5.22 -3.44 -3.88
CA LEU A 49 4.86 -4.26 -5.04
C LEU A 49 6.03 -4.45 -6.00
N ILE A 50 6.80 -3.40 -6.30
CA ILE A 50 7.97 -3.51 -7.18
C ILE A 50 9.02 -4.44 -6.57
N SER A 51 9.22 -4.40 -5.25
CA SER A 51 10.17 -5.28 -4.56
C SER A 51 9.74 -6.75 -4.54
N LEU A 52 8.43 -7.02 -4.60
CA LEU A 52 7.89 -8.39 -4.62
C LEU A 52 7.79 -8.96 -6.04
N TYR A 53 7.61 -8.10 -7.04
CA TYR A 53 7.38 -8.49 -8.43
C TYR A 53 8.39 -7.75 -9.32
N GLU A 54 9.57 -8.35 -9.49
CA GLU A 54 10.59 -7.80 -10.39
C GLU A 54 10.04 -7.67 -11.82
N GLY A 55 10.30 -6.51 -12.45
CA GLY A 55 9.78 -6.23 -13.80
C GLY A 55 8.27 -5.98 -13.90
N ILE A 56 7.56 -5.78 -12.78
CA ILE A 56 6.11 -5.52 -12.81
C ILE A 56 5.73 -4.35 -13.72
N THR A 57 4.73 -4.57 -14.58
CA THR A 57 4.29 -3.54 -15.52
C THR A 57 3.39 -2.49 -14.85
N ILE A 58 3.26 -1.32 -15.47
CA ILE A 58 2.34 -0.25 -15.01
C ILE A 58 0.89 -0.75 -14.95
N SER A 59 0.46 -1.53 -15.95
CA SER A 59 -0.89 -2.09 -16.01
C SER A 59 -1.18 -3.03 -14.84
N GLU A 60 -0.19 -3.82 -14.43
CA GLU A 60 -0.32 -4.71 -13.27
C GLU A 60 -0.32 -3.95 -11.95
N LEU A 61 0.51 -2.90 -11.82
CA LEU A 61 0.46 -2.00 -10.66
C LEU A 61 -0.92 -1.36 -10.53
N LEU A 62 -1.52 -0.87 -11.63
CA LEU A 62 -2.88 -0.33 -11.61
C LEU A 62 -3.91 -1.37 -11.16
N ARG A 63 -3.83 -2.59 -11.70
CA ARG A 63 -4.74 -3.70 -11.34
C ARG A 63 -4.63 -4.09 -9.87
N LYS A 64 -3.41 -4.23 -9.34
CA LYS A 64 -3.16 -4.63 -7.94
C LYS A 64 -3.51 -3.50 -6.95
N LEU A 65 -3.21 -2.24 -7.28
CA LEU A 65 -3.43 -1.10 -6.39
C LEU A 65 -4.85 -0.53 -6.45
N LYS A 66 -5.59 -0.80 -7.55
CA LYS A 66 -6.94 -0.25 -7.80
C LYS A 66 -6.97 1.28 -7.68
N VAL A 67 -6.01 1.94 -8.32
CA VAL A 67 -5.87 3.42 -8.35
C VAL A 67 -5.97 3.95 -9.78
N THR A 68 -6.12 5.27 -9.92
CA THR A 68 -6.12 5.91 -11.24
C THR A 68 -4.70 6.00 -11.82
N LYS A 69 -4.61 6.02 -13.16
CA LYS A 69 -3.34 6.22 -13.89
C LYS A 69 -2.64 7.51 -13.48
N GLN A 70 -3.38 8.59 -13.27
CA GLN A 70 -2.83 9.87 -12.81
C GLN A 70 -2.20 9.76 -11.43
N SER A 71 -2.88 9.10 -10.49
CA SER A 71 -2.35 8.89 -9.13
C SER A 71 -1.07 8.05 -9.14
N LEU A 72 -1.08 6.93 -9.88
CA LEU A 72 0.09 6.07 -10.01
C LEU A 72 1.26 6.80 -10.69
N ASN A 73 1.01 7.53 -11.77
CA ASN A 73 2.05 8.28 -12.48
C ASN A 73 2.73 9.32 -11.58
N ARG A 74 1.99 10.00 -10.71
CA ARG A 74 2.57 10.92 -9.73
C ARG A 74 3.53 10.19 -8.79
N VAL A 75 3.09 9.05 -8.23
CA VAL A 75 3.91 8.24 -7.32
C VAL A 75 5.17 7.71 -8.02
N LEU A 76 5.04 7.17 -9.23
CA LEU A 76 6.19 6.67 -9.99
C LEU A 76 7.19 7.77 -10.31
N LYS A 77 6.72 8.96 -10.69
CA LYS A 77 7.59 10.12 -10.94
C LYS A 77 8.38 10.51 -9.70
N ASP A 78 7.73 10.58 -8.54
CA ASP A 78 8.40 10.90 -7.27
C ASP A 78 9.47 9.85 -6.93
N LEU A 79 9.16 8.57 -7.10
CA LEU A 79 10.09 7.47 -6.83
C LEU A 79 11.30 7.44 -7.79
N ILE A 80 11.09 7.74 -9.06
CA ILE A 80 12.18 7.86 -10.05
C ILE A 80 13.08 9.05 -9.70
N ASN A 81 12.51 10.19 -9.31
CA ASN A 81 13.27 11.38 -8.90
C ASN A 81 14.13 11.10 -7.66
N LEU A 82 13.62 10.29 -6.73
CA LEU A 82 14.35 9.83 -5.55
C LEU A 82 15.38 8.73 -5.86
N LYS A 83 15.47 8.28 -7.12
CA LYS A 83 16.28 7.13 -7.56
C LYS A 83 15.97 5.85 -6.77
N ALA A 84 14.75 5.73 -6.26
CA ALA A 84 14.30 4.57 -5.50
C ALA A 84 13.86 3.41 -6.42
N ILE A 85 13.45 3.73 -7.66
CA ILE A 85 13.07 2.75 -8.68
C ILE A 85 13.68 3.13 -10.03
N LYS A 86 13.83 2.14 -10.91
CA LYS A 86 14.15 2.33 -12.32
C LYS A 86 12.91 2.03 -13.16
N TYR A 87 12.69 2.83 -14.20
CA TYR A 87 11.67 2.57 -15.21
C TYR A 87 12.35 2.37 -16.56
N GLU A 88 12.04 1.26 -17.21
CA GLU A 88 12.50 0.94 -18.56
C GLU A 88 11.28 0.81 -19.46
N LYS A 89 11.35 1.40 -20.66
CA LYS A 89 10.36 1.12 -21.70
C LYS A 89 10.83 -0.12 -22.45
N ASP A 90 9.93 -1.08 -22.64
CA ASP A 90 10.18 -2.14 -23.60
C ASP A 90 10.43 -1.54 -24.99
N GLN A 91 11.41 -2.11 -25.71
CA GLN A 91 11.73 -1.69 -27.07
C GLN A 91 10.73 -2.21 -28.11
N VAL A 92 9.83 -3.11 -27.70
CA VAL A 92 8.84 -3.74 -28.57
C VAL A 92 7.47 -3.50 -27.95
N ASP A 93 6.68 -2.60 -28.54
CA ASP A 93 5.24 -2.54 -28.28
C ASP A 93 4.62 -3.84 -28.82
N THR A 94 4.46 -4.85 -27.96
CA THR A 94 3.71 -6.08 -28.28
C THR A 94 2.29 -5.95 -27.73
#